data_AF-A0A7S0XP85-F1
#
_entry.id   AF-A0A7S0XP85-F1
#
_cell.length_a   1.000
_cell.length_b   1.000
_cell.length_c   1.000
_cell.angle_alpha   90.00
_cell.angle_beta   90.00
_cell.angle_gamma   90.00
#
_symmetry.space_group_name_H-M   'P 1'
#
loop_
_entity.id
_entity.type
_entity.pdbx_description
1 polymer ?
#
loop_
_entity_poly.entity_id
_entity_poly.type
_entity_poly.pdbx_seq_one_letter_code
_entity_poly.pdbx_strand_id
1 'polypeptide(L)'
;PHSPGFPEDKFPAEERTFIKSLEPEYLALSTDEDKLFVCLQESSAIAEIKIKADEDDEDFKMSVTNIYPLQPKRYGNLGHEYDASDKDGKINMKDWSTAIVGYPHPDTIVSFKIGNLDYIAMANEGDAVEYCEGSGDDETCYAGDTRMGDVVDR
;
A
#
# COMPACT_ATOMS: atom_id res chain seq x y z
N PRO A 1 15.66 -9.30 -0.46
CA PRO A 1 16.17 -8.37 -1.47
C PRO A 1 15.38 -7.05 -1.39
N HIS A 2 15.91 -6.05 -0.68
CA HIS A 2 15.36 -4.69 -0.75
C HIS A 2 15.61 -4.17 -2.17
N SER A 3 14.53 -3.81 -2.85
CA SER A 3 14.59 -3.06 -4.10
C SER A 3 15.10 -1.65 -3.80
N PRO A 4 15.67 -0.93 -4.79
CA PRO A 4 15.89 0.50 -4.65
C PRO A 4 14.52 1.17 -4.75
N GLY A 5 13.81 1.25 -3.62
CA GLY A 5 12.62 2.09 -3.51
C GLY A 5 12.96 3.51 -3.94
N PHE A 6 11.94 4.26 -4.37
CA PHE A 6 12.09 5.71 -4.41
C PHE A 6 12.58 6.17 -3.01
N PRO A 7 13.46 7.20 -2.92
CA PRO A 7 13.90 7.67 -1.62
C PRO A 7 12.67 7.89 -0.74
N GLU A 8 12.71 7.39 0.50
CA GLU A 8 11.69 7.68 1.53
C GLU A 8 11.68 9.20 1.72
N ASP A 9 10.95 9.90 0.86
CA ASP A 9 10.88 11.34 0.86
C ASP A 9 9.89 11.72 1.97
N LYS A 10 10.35 11.64 3.22
CA LYS A 10 9.68 12.23 4.38
C LYS A 10 9.73 13.74 4.22
N PHE A 11 8.83 14.28 3.38
CA PHE A 11 8.77 15.70 3.12
C PHE A 11 8.28 16.43 4.37
N PRO A 12 8.89 17.60 4.71
CA PRO A 12 8.33 18.51 5.69
C PRO A 12 6.86 18.80 5.39
N ALA A 13 6.03 18.92 6.42
CA ALA A 13 4.57 19.09 6.27
C ALA A 13 4.20 20.27 5.35
N GLU A 14 5.01 21.31 5.35
CA GLU A 14 4.89 22.52 4.52
C GLU A 14 5.14 22.30 3.02
N GLU A 15 5.76 21.20 2.62
CA GLU A 15 6.08 20.88 1.21
C GLU A 15 5.21 19.76 0.61
N ARG A 16 4.28 19.19 1.40
CA ARG A 16 3.38 18.12 0.95
C ARG A 16 2.34 18.66 -0.02
N THR A 17 2.38 18.19 -1.26
CA THR A 17 1.30 18.39 -2.25
C THR A 17 0.52 17.08 -2.40
N PHE A 18 -0.74 17.15 -2.84
CA PHE A 18 -1.55 15.96 -3.11
C PHE A 18 -0.83 14.94 -4.01
N ILE A 19 -0.09 15.42 -5.02
CA ILE A 19 0.64 14.56 -5.95
C ILE A 19 1.81 13.85 -5.26
N LYS A 20 2.53 14.53 -4.36
CA LYS A 20 3.63 13.93 -3.58
C LYS A 20 3.13 12.90 -2.58
N SER A 21 1.96 13.13 -1.98
CA SER A 21 1.36 12.23 -0.98
C SER A 21 0.79 10.92 -1.56
N LEU A 22 0.79 10.75 -2.88
CA LEU A 22 0.34 9.50 -3.51
C LEU A 22 1.41 8.39 -3.46
N GLU A 23 2.68 8.77 -3.22
CA GLU A 23 3.84 7.88 -3.09
C GLU A 23 3.83 6.68 -4.04
N PRO A 24 3.90 6.91 -5.37
CA PRO A 24 3.95 5.84 -6.33
C PRO A 24 5.30 5.11 -6.24
N GLU A 25 5.30 3.92 -5.64
CA GLU A 25 6.55 3.20 -5.35
C GLU A 25 6.90 2.15 -6.42
N TYR A 26 5.94 1.29 -6.75
CA TYR A 26 6.13 0.22 -7.73
C TYR A 26 5.12 0.26 -8.86
N LEU A 27 5.56 -0.27 -10.00
CA LEU A 27 4.76 -0.41 -11.19
C LEU A 27 4.92 -1.79 -11.82
N ALA A 28 3.86 -2.28 -12.44
CA ALA A 28 3.87 -3.49 -13.24
C ALA A 28 3.14 -3.25 -14.56
N LEU A 29 3.71 -3.72 -15.67
CA LEU A 29 3.03 -3.75 -16.95
C LEU A 29 1.96 -4.84 -16.96
N SER A 30 0.86 -4.64 -17.69
CA SER A 30 -0.02 -5.76 -18.06
C SER A 30 0.77 -6.77 -18.89
N THR A 31 0.30 -8.01 -18.91
CA THR A 31 0.95 -9.09 -19.67
C THR A 31 0.95 -8.85 -21.18
N ASP A 32 0.02 -8.03 -21.67
CA ASP A 32 -0.08 -7.60 -23.06
C ASP A 32 0.55 -6.20 -23.28
N GLU A 33 1.21 -5.64 -22.24
CA GLU A 33 2.00 -4.39 -22.23
C GLU A 33 1.24 -3.09 -22.61
N ASP A 34 -0.09 -3.13 -22.66
CA ASP A 34 -0.96 -2.00 -23.01
C ASP A 34 -1.40 -1.15 -21.79
N LYS A 35 -1.07 -1.61 -20.59
CA LYS A 35 -1.42 -0.96 -19.32
C LYS A 35 -0.24 -1.00 -18.35
N LEU A 36 -0.22 -0.01 -17.47
CA LEU A 36 0.66 0.09 -16.33
C LEU A 36 -0.19 0.15 -15.06
N PHE A 37 0.10 -0.72 -14.10
CA PHE A 37 -0.48 -0.69 -12.77
C PHE A 37 0.53 -0.06 -11.81
N VAL A 38 0.11 0.93 -11.04
CA VAL A 38 0.97 1.66 -10.10
C VAL A 38 0.38 1.58 -8.70
N CYS A 39 1.19 1.19 -7.73
CA CYS A 39 0.79 1.18 -6.33
C CYS A 39 0.73 2.60 -5.77
N LEU A 40 -0.33 2.91 -5.03
CA LEU A 40 -0.51 4.16 -4.30
C LEU A 40 -0.55 3.78 -2.82
N GLN A 41 0.62 3.63 -2.21
CA GLN A 41 0.79 3.01 -0.90
C GLN A 41 -0.06 3.72 0.16
N GLU A 42 0.22 4.99 0.36
CA GLU A 42 -0.43 5.91 1.33
C GLU A 42 -1.94 6.09 1.11
N SER A 43 -2.42 5.78 -0.10
CA SER A 43 -3.84 5.86 -0.44
C SER A 43 -4.55 4.50 -0.46
N SER A 44 -3.85 3.41 -0.12
CA SER A 44 -4.36 2.04 -0.17
C SER A 44 -5.05 1.75 -1.51
N ALA A 45 -4.40 2.06 -2.62
CA ALA A 45 -5.01 1.98 -3.95
C ALA A 45 -4.02 1.54 -5.05
N ILE A 46 -4.57 1.17 -6.20
CA ILE A 46 -3.82 0.91 -7.43
C ILE A 46 -4.34 1.81 -8.53
N ALA A 47 -3.47 2.56 -9.20
CA ALA A 47 -3.83 3.26 -10.43
C ALA A 47 -3.61 2.35 -11.65
N GLU A 48 -4.58 2.32 -12.57
CA GLU A 48 -4.42 1.77 -13.90
C GLU A 48 -4.18 2.91 -14.88
N ILE A 49 -3.10 2.81 -15.64
CA ILE A 49 -2.71 3.76 -16.66
C ILE A 49 -2.70 3.03 -17.99
N LYS A 50 -3.47 3.53 -18.95
CA LYS A 50 -3.40 3.02 -20.32
C LYS A 50 -2.19 3.60 -21.03
N ILE A 51 -1.44 2.72 -21.67
CA ILE A 51 -0.33 3.05 -22.53
C ILE A 51 -0.82 3.03 -23.97
N LYS A 52 -0.60 4.13 -24.70
CA LYS A 52 -0.75 4.16 -26.15
C LYS A 52 0.59 4.52 -26.77
N ALA A 53 1.20 3.52 -27.39
CA ALA A 53 2.21 3.76 -28.40
C ALA A 53 1.48 4.06 -29.71
N ASP A 54 1.76 5.22 -30.30
CA ASP A 54 1.34 5.54 -31.65
C ASP A 54 2.51 5.19 -32.57
N GLU A 55 2.27 4.39 -33.61
CA GLU A 55 3.33 3.95 -34.51
C GLU A 55 3.82 5.10 -35.42
N ASP A 56 3.00 6.14 -35.58
CA ASP A 56 3.25 7.30 -36.45
C ASP A 56 3.65 8.57 -35.67
N ASP A 57 3.58 8.56 -34.33
CA ASP A 57 3.86 9.69 -33.44
C ASP A 57 4.84 9.23 -32.35
N GLU A 58 6.07 9.77 -32.35
CA GLU A 58 7.12 9.40 -31.37
C GLU A 58 6.72 9.73 -29.92
N ASP A 59 5.63 10.48 -29.72
CA ASP A 59 5.09 10.82 -28.41
C ASP A 59 4.34 9.66 -27.77
N PHE A 60 4.96 9.08 -26.74
CA PHE A 60 4.34 8.08 -25.88
C PHE A 60 3.23 8.72 -25.02
N LYS A 61 1.98 8.27 -25.16
CA LYS A 61 0.84 8.85 -24.42
C LYS A 61 0.40 7.91 -23.30
N MET A 62 0.38 8.43 -22.09
CA MET A 62 -0.10 7.75 -20.89
C MET A 62 -1.31 8.50 -20.31
N SER A 63 -2.33 7.76 -19.89
CA SER A 63 -3.49 8.34 -19.22
C SER A 63 -3.98 7.42 -18.12
N VAL A 64 -4.22 7.95 -16.92
CA VAL A 64 -4.90 7.22 -15.85
C VAL A 64 -6.32 6.89 -16.32
N THR A 65 -6.63 5.60 -16.41
CA THR A 65 -7.95 5.11 -16.82
C THR A 65 -8.78 4.68 -15.63
N ASN A 66 -8.15 4.27 -14.54
CA ASN A 66 -8.88 3.85 -13.34
C ASN A 66 -8.05 4.00 -12.06
N ILE A 67 -8.75 4.04 -10.92
CA ILE A 67 -8.15 3.91 -9.59
C ILE A 67 -8.96 2.86 -8.83
N TYR A 68 -8.29 1.80 -8.39
CA TYR A 68 -8.86 0.71 -7.62
C TYR A 68 -8.55 0.90 -6.13
N PRO A 69 -9.53 1.32 -5.31
CA PRO A 69 -9.33 1.36 -3.87
C PRO A 69 -9.28 -0.07 -3.32
N LEU A 70 -8.24 -0.36 -2.53
CA LEU A 70 -8.13 -1.60 -1.81
C LEU A 70 -9.05 -1.57 -0.59
N GLN A 71 -9.68 -2.71 -0.34
CA GLN A 71 -10.69 -2.80 0.70
C GLN A 71 -10.03 -3.12 2.05
N PRO A 72 -10.50 -2.48 3.14
CA PRO A 72 -10.01 -2.81 4.48
C PRO A 72 -10.34 -4.26 4.83
N LYS A 73 -9.41 -4.90 5.53
CA LYS A 73 -9.55 -6.28 6.00
C LYS A 73 -9.88 -6.29 7.49
N ARG A 74 -10.96 -7.01 7.84
CA ARG A 74 -11.30 -7.34 9.23
C ARG A 74 -10.59 -8.62 9.63
N TYR A 75 -9.91 -8.59 10.79
CA TYR A 75 -9.15 -9.72 11.30
C TYR A 75 -9.93 -10.47 12.38
N GLY A 76 -9.77 -11.80 12.46
CA GLY A 76 -10.40 -12.61 13.50
C GLY A 76 -11.81 -13.12 13.18
N ASN A 77 -12.27 -13.10 11.92
CA ASN A 77 -13.58 -13.67 11.57
C ASN A 77 -13.70 -15.13 12.04
N LEU A 78 -14.92 -15.58 12.33
CA LEU A 78 -15.20 -16.94 12.82
C LEU A 78 -14.50 -18.03 11.97
N GLY A 79 -13.66 -18.86 12.59
CA GLY A 79 -12.82 -19.87 11.93
C GLY A 79 -11.45 -19.37 11.45
N HIS A 80 -11.20 -18.07 11.51
CA HIS A 80 -9.92 -17.39 11.28
C HIS A 80 -9.56 -16.49 12.48
N GLU A 81 -9.83 -16.97 13.70
CA GLU A 81 -9.42 -16.32 14.93
C GLU A 81 -7.89 -16.10 14.93
N TYR A 82 -7.43 -15.05 15.61
CA TYR A 82 -6.00 -14.72 15.67
C TYR A 82 -5.61 -14.28 17.08
N ASP A 83 -4.39 -14.63 17.48
CA ASP A 83 -3.79 -14.18 18.72
C ASP A 83 -3.00 -12.91 18.48
N ALA A 84 -3.56 -11.79 18.91
CA ALA A 84 -3.05 -10.47 18.59
C ALA A 84 -2.11 -9.90 19.66
N SER A 85 -1.92 -10.59 20.79
CA SER A 85 -1.03 -10.17 21.87
C SER A 85 0.15 -11.12 21.97
N ASP A 86 1.35 -10.56 22.07
CA ASP A 86 2.57 -11.31 22.41
C ASP A 86 2.99 -11.11 23.88
N LYS A 87 2.29 -10.25 24.63
CA LYS A 87 2.66 -9.85 26.00
C LYS A 87 2.14 -10.77 27.10
N ASP A 88 1.05 -11.50 26.86
CA ASP A 88 0.39 -12.29 27.89
C ASP A 88 1.01 -13.69 28.11
N GLY A 89 1.93 -14.09 27.22
CA GLY A 89 2.67 -15.36 27.28
C GLY A 89 1.79 -16.59 27.10
N LYS A 90 0.58 -16.44 26.54
CA LYS A 90 -0.39 -17.53 26.32
C LYS A 90 -0.83 -17.52 24.87
N ILE A 91 -1.49 -18.60 24.45
CA ILE A 91 -2.20 -18.64 23.16
C ILE A 91 -3.63 -18.18 23.40
N ASN A 92 -4.03 -17.08 22.78
CA ASN A 92 -5.31 -16.41 23.01
C ASN A 92 -6.04 -16.08 21.69
N MET A 93 -6.38 -17.12 20.94
CA MET A 93 -7.12 -17.00 19.68
C MET A 93 -8.51 -16.42 19.91
N LYS A 94 -8.76 -15.23 19.38
CA LYS A 94 -10.05 -14.51 19.53
C LYS A 94 -10.57 -14.00 18.20
N ASP A 95 -11.87 -13.75 18.20
CA ASP A 95 -12.50 -12.94 17.17
C ASP A 95 -12.26 -11.45 17.46
N TRP A 96 -11.61 -10.79 16.52
CA TRP A 96 -11.27 -9.36 16.56
C TRP A 96 -11.99 -8.55 15.48
N SER A 97 -12.96 -9.14 14.77
CA SER A 97 -13.54 -8.57 13.55
C SER A 97 -14.25 -7.23 13.75
N THR A 98 -14.63 -6.94 15.00
CA THR A 98 -15.27 -5.69 15.42
C THR A 98 -14.28 -4.65 15.98
N ALA A 99 -13.09 -5.07 16.42
CA ALA A 99 -12.11 -4.22 17.09
C ALA A 99 -10.87 -3.92 16.24
N ILE A 100 -10.56 -4.77 15.26
CA ILE A 100 -9.33 -4.67 14.47
C ILE A 100 -9.65 -4.72 12.97
N VAL A 101 -9.31 -3.61 12.32
CA VAL A 101 -9.40 -3.41 10.88
C VAL A 101 -8.03 -2.95 10.42
N GLY A 102 -7.48 -3.57 9.38
CA GLY A 102 -6.25 -3.10 8.74
C GLY A 102 -6.50 -2.71 7.30
N TYR A 103 -5.83 -1.66 6.86
CA TYR A 103 -5.77 -1.27 5.47
C TYR A 103 -4.55 -1.92 4.82
N PRO A 104 -4.67 -2.51 3.62
CA PRO A 104 -3.50 -3.00 2.89
C PRO A 104 -2.69 -1.81 2.35
N HIS A 105 -1.38 -1.82 2.56
CA HIS A 105 -0.44 -0.88 1.94
C HIS A 105 0.28 -1.57 0.79
N PRO A 106 -0.15 -1.31 -0.46
CA PRO A 106 0.45 -1.95 -1.62
C PRO A 106 1.85 -1.39 -1.84
N ASP A 107 2.83 -2.28 -1.78
CA ASP A 107 4.24 -2.02 -2.07
C ASP A 107 4.55 -2.71 -3.41
N THR A 108 5.28 -3.82 -3.42
CA THR A 108 5.76 -4.44 -4.65
C THR A 108 4.61 -5.06 -5.42
N ILE A 109 4.48 -4.72 -6.70
CA ILE A 109 3.43 -5.21 -7.61
C ILE A 109 4.01 -5.99 -8.78
N VAL A 110 3.34 -7.08 -9.15
CA VAL A 110 3.68 -7.89 -10.33
C VAL A 110 2.41 -8.32 -11.06
N SER A 111 2.48 -8.32 -12.40
CA SER A 111 1.42 -8.88 -13.25
C SER A 111 1.84 -10.24 -13.78
N PHE A 112 0.90 -11.18 -13.85
CA PHE A 112 1.14 -12.52 -14.40
C PHE A 112 -0.14 -13.11 -14.98
N LYS A 113 0.00 -14.10 -15.87
CA LYS A 113 -1.13 -14.79 -16.50
C LYS A 113 -1.24 -16.21 -15.97
N ILE A 114 -2.43 -16.66 -15.60
CA ILE A 114 -2.74 -18.07 -15.36
C ILE A 114 -3.84 -18.48 -16.34
N GLY A 115 -3.50 -19.32 -17.31
CA GLY A 115 -4.40 -19.65 -18.42
C GLY A 115 -4.69 -18.40 -19.26
N ASN A 116 -5.96 -18.02 -19.36
CA ASN A 116 -6.41 -16.85 -20.12
C ASN A 116 -6.81 -15.67 -19.22
N LEU A 117 -6.43 -15.72 -17.94
CA LEU A 117 -6.77 -14.67 -16.97
C LEU A 117 -5.50 -13.97 -16.50
N ASP A 118 -5.57 -12.63 -16.52
CA ASP A 118 -4.53 -11.76 -16.00
C ASP A 118 -4.76 -11.47 -14.53
N TYR A 119 -3.67 -11.55 -13.78
CA TYR A 119 -3.64 -11.35 -12.34
C TYR A 119 -2.58 -10.32 -12.00
N ILE A 120 -2.84 -9.62 -10.92
CA ILE A 120 -1.89 -8.77 -10.24
C ILE A 120 -1.70 -9.35 -8.85
N ALA A 121 -0.46 -9.54 -8.44
CA ALA A 121 -0.11 -9.80 -7.04
C ALA A 121 0.65 -8.62 -6.48
N MET A 122 0.41 -8.34 -5.20
CA MET A 122 1.09 -7.28 -4.48
C MET A 122 1.59 -7.80 -3.13
N ALA A 123 2.69 -7.23 -2.67
CA ALA A 123 3.07 -7.27 -1.28
C ALA A 123 2.26 -6.24 -0.48
N ASN A 124 1.92 -6.59 0.75
CA ASN A 124 1.47 -5.63 1.75
C ASN A 124 2.66 -5.34 2.66
N GLU A 125 3.16 -4.11 2.68
CA GLU A 125 4.31 -3.73 3.50
C GLU A 125 3.96 -3.75 4.99
N GLY A 126 2.73 -3.35 5.32
CA GLY A 126 2.25 -3.32 6.71
C GLY A 126 2.90 -2.24 7.57
N ASP A 127 3.61 -1.27 6.97
CA ASP A 127 4.08 -0.09 7.68
C ASP A 127 2.93 0.89 7.94
N ALA A 128 3.04 1.68 9.00
CA ALA A 128 2.09 2.74 9.28
C ALA A 128 2.50 4.00 8.52
N VAL A 129 1.52 4.76 8.06
CA VAL A 129 1.77 6.12 7.58
C VAL A 129 2.40 6.93 8.72
N GLU A 130 3.60 7.49 8.54
CA GLU A 130 4.25 8.33 9.53
C GLU A 130 4.10 9.83 9.19
N TYR A 131 3.55 10.60 10.13
CA TYR A 131 3.48 12.04 10.07
C TYR A 131 4.55 12.64 10.98
N CYS A 132 5.60 13.19 10.38
CA CYS A 132 6.64 13.89 11.11
C CYS A 132 6.35 15.39 11.14
N GLU A 133 6.43 15.98 12.34
CA GLU A 133 6.41 17.41 12.58
C GLU A 133 7.82 17.88 12.99
N GLY A 134 8.26 19.00 12.42
CA GLY A 134 9.60 19.56 12.64
C GLY A 134 10.54 19.33 11.46
N SER A 135 11.79 19.78 11.58
CA SER A 135 12.84 19.54 10.58
C SER A 135 14.19 19.32 11.24
N GLY A 136 15.02 18.46 10.63
CA GLY A 136 16.35 18.12 11.15
C GLY A 136 16.29 17.31 12.45
N ASP A 137 17.21 17.60 13.36
CA ASP A 137 17.42 16.82 14.59
C ASP A 137 16.25 16.91 15.61
N ASP A 138 15.31 17.82 15.40
CA ASP A 138 14.11 18.06 16.22
C ASP A 138 12.83 17.43 15.63
N GLU A 139 12.97 16.56 14.63
CA GLU A 139 11.85 15.88 13.98
C GLU A 139 11.13 14.90 14.94
N THR A 140 9.83 15.11 15.12
CA THR A 140 8.96 14.23 15.91
C THR A 140 7.97 13.53 14.98
N CYS A 141 8.10 12.21 14.85
CA CYS A 141 7.21 11.39 14.03
C CYS A 141 6.08 10.76 14.84
N TYR A 142 4.87 10.89 14.32
CA TYR A 142 3.66 10.27 14.82
C TYR A 142 3.16 9.25 13.80
N ALA A 143 2.94 8.01 14.23
CA ALA A 143 2.20 7.07 13.40
C ALA A 143 0.75 7.57 13.23
N GLY A 144 0.29 7.66 11.99
CA GLY A 144 -1.10 7.95 11.64
C GLY A 144 -2.06 6.83 12.01
N ASP A 145 -1.53 5.61 12.22
CA ASP A 145 -2.29 4.42 12.56
C ASP A 145 -1.87 3.82 13.91
N THR A 146 -2.86 3.28 14.63
CA THR A 146 -2.64 2.56 15.90
C THR A 146 -2.20 1.13 15.61
N ARG A 147 -1.08 0.68 16.21
CA ARG A 147 -0.64 -0.71 16.05
C ARG A 147 -1.63 -1.67 16.69
N MET A 148 -1.76 -2.86 16.11
CA MET A 148 -2.68 -3.90 16.58
C MET A 148 -2.44 -4.26 18.07
N GLY A 149 -1.17 -4.33 18.50
CA GLY A 149 -0.79 -4.54 19.90
C GLY A 149 -1.25 -3.41 20.83
N ASP A 150 -1.30 -2.16 20.38
CA ASP A 150 -1.74 -1.01 21.20
C ASP A 150 -3.26 -0.99 21.43
N VAL A 151 -4.02 -1.75 20.63
CA VAL A 151 -5.46 -1.95 20.81
C VAL A 151 -5.73 -3.13 21.74
N VAL A 152 -4.92 -4.18 21.63
CA VAL A 152 -5.15 -5.48 22.30
C VAL A 152 -4.52 -5.52 23.69
N ASP A 153 -3.40 -4.84 23.90
CA ASP A 153 -2.61 -4.88 25.15
C ASP A 153 -2.94 -3.75 26.13
N ARG A 154 -4.09 -3.08 25.97
CA ARG A 154 -4.55 -2.05 26.91
C ARG A 154 -5.03 -2.63 28.23
#